data_AF-A0A7K4LXV6-F1
#
_entry.id   AF-A0A7K4LXV6-F1
#
_cell.length_a   1.000
_cell.length_b   1.000
_cell.length_c   1.000
_cell.angle_alpha   90.00
_cell.angle_beta   90.00
_cell.angle_gamma   90.00
#
_symmetry.space_group_name_H-M   'P 1'
#
loop_
_entity.id
_entity.type
_entity.pdbx_description
1 polymer ?
#
loop_
_entity_poly.entity_id
_entity_poly.type
_entity_poly.pdbx_seq_one_letter_code
_entity_poly.pdbx_strand_id
1 'polypeptide(L)'
;MDPLLWSSETNCFRRFTPESLAAIEQRIADRKNRQNKDKEESQDAEEEKLTPQLDLKTCKKLPSLYGHLPEELIGEPLEDFDPYYHDHKTFMVLNERRTIFRFTAMPALFILGPFNPVRKAAIKILIHS
;
A
#
# COMPACT_ATOMS: atom_id res chain seq x y z
N MET A 1 -20.48 -19.26 16.34
CA MET A 1 -19.78 -18.18 15.61
C MET A 1 -19.94 -16.94 16.46
N ASP A 2 -18.97 -16.68 17.35
CA ASP A 2 -19.08 -15.59 18.32
C ASP A 2 -18.84 -14.22 17.66
N PRO A 3 -19.78 -13.28 17.72
CA PRO A 3 -19.64 -11.94 17.15
C PRO A 3 -18.67 -11.01 17.89
N LEU A 4 -17.82 -11.55 18.78
CA LEU A 4 -17.03 -10.80 19.76
C LEU A 4 -15.51 -10.78 19.46
N LEU A 5 -15.09 -11.18 18.25
CA LEU A 5 -13.69 -11.12 17.83
C LEU A 5 -13.34 -9.85 17.04
N TRP A 6 -14.10 -8.77 17.21
CA TRP A 6 -13.58 -7.43 16.97
C TRP A 6 -13.25 -6.83 18.33
N SER A 7 -12.12 -7.26 18.87
CA SER A 7 -11.45 -6.52 19.93
C SER A 7 -11.31 -5.07 19.46
N SER A 8 -11.95 -4.16 20.19
CA SER A 8 -11.82 -2.72 20.06
C SER A 8 -10.35 -2.30 19.86
N GLU A 9 -10.12 -1.34 18.96
CA GLU A 9 -8.95 -0.43 18.93
C GLU A 9 -7.60 -0.87 18.32
N THR A 10 -7.51 -1.91 17.49
CA THR A 10 -6.31 -2.06 16.65
C THR A 10 -6.45 -1.20 15.39
N ASN A 11 -5.86 0.00 15.38
CA ASN A 11 -5.75 0.83 14.18
C ASN A 11 -5.23 -0.01 12.99
N CYS A 12 -6.05 -0.17 11.94
CA CYS A 12 -5.66 -0.92 10.73
C CYS A 12 -4.49 -0.28 9.97
N PHE A 13 -4.16 0.99 10.27
CA PHE A 13 -3.09 1.73 9.62
C PHE A 13 -1.72 1.23 10.06
N ARG A 14 -0.96 0.69 9.11
CA ARG A 14 0.43 0.26 9.31
C ARG A 14 1.36 1.20 8.57
N ARG A 15 2.45 1.62 9.23
CA ARG A 15 3.51 2.39 8.57
C ARG A 15 4.17 1.55 7.49
N PHE A 16 4.46 2.17 6.36
CA PHE A 16 5.29 1.57 5.34
C PHE A 16 6.75 1.60 5.81
N THR A 17 7.34 0.42 5.97
CA THR A 17 8.68 0.22 6.54
C THR A 17 9.59 -0.49 5.53
N PRO A 18 10.92 -0.52 5.75
CA PRO A 18 11.82 -1.35 4.96
C PRO A 18 11.37 -2.81 4.92
N GLU A 19 10.80 -3.34 6.01
CA GLU A 19 10.23 -4.68 6.11
C GLU A 19 9.00 -4.82 5.21
N SER A 20 8.12 -3.81 5.17
CA SER A 20 6.97 -3.78 4.25
C SER A 20 7.44 -3.86 2.78
N LEU A 21 8.49 -3.11 2.43
CA LEU A 21 9.05 -3.12 1.07
C LEU A 21 9.69 -4.47 0.73
N ALA A 22 10.48 -5.04 1.65
CA ALA A 22 11.10 -6.35 1.46
C ALA A 22 10.05 -7.46 1.28
N ALA A 23 8.95 -7.41 2.05
CA ALA A 23 7.84 -8.35 1.91
C ALA A 23 7.15 -8.25 0.54
N ILE A 24 6.97 -7.04 0.01
CA ILE A 24 6.45 -6.82 -1.35
C ILE A 24 7.43 -7.39 -2.38
N GLU A 25 8.73 -7.13 -2.23
CA GLU A 25 9.75 -7.63 -3.14
C GLU A 25 9.81 -9.16 -3.18
N GLN A 26 9.67 -9.81 -2.04
CA GLN A 26 9.57 -11.26 -1.95
C GLN A 26 8.34 -11.79 -2.69
N ARG A 27 7.15 -11.23 -2.46
CA ARG A 27 5.92 -11.65 -3.16
C ARG A 27 6.02 -11.47 -4.68
N ILE A 28 6.59 -10.36 -5.14
CA ILE A 28 6.85 -10.11 -6.57
C ILE A 28 7.80 -11.16 -7.14
N ALA A 29 8.89 -11.50 -6.43
CA ALA A 29 9.85 -12.51 -6.85
C ALA A 29 9.20 -13.90 -6.91
N ASP A 30 8.40 -14.26 -5.90
CA ASP A 30 7.68 -15.54 -5.84
C ASP A 30 6.66 -15.67 -6.98
N ARG A 31 5.88 -14.62 -7.26
CA ARG A 31 4.97 -14.59 -8.41
C ARG A 31 5.73 -14.81 -9.71
N LYS A 32 6.86 -14.09 -9.90
CA LYS A 32 7.68 -14.23 -11.11
C LYS A 32 8.24 -15.64 -11.27
N ASN A 33 8.66 -16.26 -10.17
CA ASN A 33 9.15 -17.64 -10.18
C ASN A 33 8.05 -18.66 -10.52
N ARG A 34 6.83 -18.48 -9.99
CA ARG A 34 5.66 -19.32 -10.34
C ARG A 34 5.31 -19.19 -11.82
N GLN A 35 5.15 -17.96 -12.31
CA GLN A 35 4.87 -17.70 -13.73
C GLN A 35 5.93 -18.27 -14.67
N ASN A 36 7.20 -18.33 -14.26
CA ASN A 36 8.25 -18.95 -15.06
C ASN A 36 8.14 -20.48 -15.09
N LYS A 37 7.79 -21.12 -13.95
CA LYS A 37 7.56 -22.56 -13.87
C LYS A 37 6.32 -23.00 -14.64
N ASP A 38 5.22 -22.27 -14.49
CA ASP A 38 3.94 -22.61 -15.14
C ASP A 38 4.05 -22.48 -16.67
N LYS A 39 4.88 -21.56 -17.18
CA LYS A 39 5.23 -21.46 -18.60
C LYS A 39 6.02 -22.67 -19.14
N GLU A 40 6.74 -23.38 -18.27
CA GLU A 40 7.50 -24.58 -18.64
C GLU A 40 6.62 -25.85 -18.60
N GLU A 41 5.52 -25.88 -17.82
CA GLU A 41 4.73 -27.11 -17.58
C GLU A 41 3.35 -27.18 -18.26
N SER A 42 2.63 -26.08 -18.54
CA SER A 42 1.48 -25.96 -19.47
C SER A 42 0.64 -24.71 -19.15
N GLN A 43 0.09 -24.08 -20.20
CA GLN A 43 -0.73 -22.88 -20.13
C GLN A 43 -2.12 -23.21 -19.58
N ASP A 44 -2.43 -22.89 -18.32
CA ASP A 44 -3.78 -22.51 -17.85
C ASP A 44 -3.80 -22.29 -16.33
N ALA A 45 -3.02 -21.32 -15.86
CA ALA A 45 -3.28 -20.69 -14.57
C ALA A 45 -3.57 -19.21 -14.85
N GLU A 46 -4.83 -18.90 -15.11
CA GLU A 46 -5.29 -17.52 -15.21
C GLU A 46 -5.24 -16.92 -13.81
N GLU A 47 -4.10 -16.29 -13.45
CA GLU A 47 -3.99 -15.51 -12.22
C GLU A 47 -5.10 -14.45 -12.24
N GLU A 48 -6.04 -14.56 -11.28
CA GLU A 48 -7.15 -13.63 -11.14
C GLU A 48 -6.60 -12.21 -11.01
N LYS A 49 -6.68 -11.45 -12.11
CA LYS A 49 -6.11 -10.12 -12.17
C LYS A 49 -6.99 -9.20 -11.34
N LEU A 50 -6.58 -9.00 -10.08
CA LEU A 50 -7.23 -8.05 -9.18
C LEU A 50 -7.36 -6.70 -9.88
N THR A 51 -8.50 -6.04 -9.68
CA THR A 51 -8.73 -4.67 -10.14
C THR A 51 -8.75 -3.75 -8.93
N PRO A 52 -8.26 -2.50 -9.07
CA PRO A 52 -8.25 -1.55 -7.95
C PRO A 52 -9.69 -1.24 -7.50
N GLN A 53 -9.89 -1.18 -6.20
CA GLN A 53 -11.20 -0.91 -5.62
C GLN A 53 -11.65 0.53 -5.89
N LEU A 54 -12.94 0.70 -6.24
CA LEU A 54 -13.47 1.99 -6.69
C LEU A 54 -13.50 3.05 -5.58
N ASP A 55 -13.82 2.64 -4.36
CA ASP A 55 -13.87 3.45 -3.15
C ASP A 55 -12.47 3.86 -2.65
N LEU A 56 -11.45 3.07 -2.99
CA LEU A 56 -10.05 3.35 -2.67
C LEU A 56 -9.32 4.15 -3.76
N LYS A 57 -9.99 4.74 -4.75
CA LYS A 57 -9.31 5.55 -5.78
C LYS A 57 -8.50 6.73 -5.19
N THR A 58 -7.39 7.06 -5.84
CA THR A 58 -6.59 8.24 -5.50
C THR A 58 -7.43 9.52 -5.54
N CYS A 59 -7.14 10.48 -4.67
CA CYS A 59 -7.89 11.71 -4.47
C CYS A 59 -9.34 11.51 -3.97
N LYS A 60 -9.71 10.30 -3.52
CA LYS A 60 -10.95 10.06 -2.76
C LYS A 60 -10.67 10.02 -1.26
N LYS A 61 -11.69 10.33 -0.48
CA LYS A 61 -11.66 10.20 0.97
C LYS A 61 -11.75 8.72 1.35
N LEU A 62 -10.82 8.24 2.17
CA LEU A 62 -10.82 6.88 2.69
C LEU A 62 -12.11 6.62 3.50
N PRO A 63 -12.88 5.56 3.18
CA PRO A 63 -14.08 5.22 3.91
C PRO A 63 -13.83 4.98 5.40
N SER A 64 -14.76 5.42 6.25
CA SER A 64 -14.63 5.29 7.72
C SER A 64 -14.53 3.84 8.22
N LEU A 65 -14.95 2.86 7.42
CA LEU A 65 -14.85 1.43 7.72
C LEU A 65 -13.41 0.94 7.88
N TYR A 66 -12.41 1.64 7.31
CA TYR A 66 -10.99 1.32 7.45
C TYR A 66 -10.37 1.79 8.78
N GLY A 67 -11.18 2.31 9.70
CA GLY A 67 -10.76 2.72 11.04
C GLY A 67 -10.48 4.22 11.17
N HIS A 68 -10.05 4.63 12.37
CA HIS A 68 -9.72 6.02 12.66
C HIS A 68 -8.25 6.32 12.32
N LEU A 69 -7.97 7.37 11.54
CA LEU A 69 -6.60 7.79 11.22
C LEU A 69 -6.03 8.59 12.41
N PRO A 70 -4.99 8.10 13.12
CA PRO A 70 -4.30 8.85 14.15
C PRO A 70 -3.54 10.05 13.55
N GLU A 71 -3.42 11.14 14.31
CA GLU A 71 -2.74 12.36 13.85
C GLU A 71 -1.27 12.13 13.49
N GLU A 72 -0.59 11.19 14.18
CA GLU A 72 0.82 10.87 13.94
C GLU A 72 1.05 10.12 12.62
N LEU A 73 -0.02 9.69 11.94
CA LEU A 73 0.04 9.01 10.65
C LEU A 73 -0.35 9.93 9.48
N ILE A 74 -0.75 11.16 9.75
CA ILE A 74 -1.05 12.14 8.70
C ILE A 74 0.23 12.49 7.95
N GLY A 75 0.21 12.30 6.64
CA GLY A 75 1.36 12.52 5.77
C GLY A 75 2.51 11.52 5.95
N GLU A 76 2.31 10.47 6.74
CA GLU A 76 3.29 9.38 6.84
C GLU A 76 3.06 8.33 5.74
N PRO A 77 4.12 7.68 5.25
CA PRO A 77 4.01 6.50 4.40
C PRO A 77 3.30 5.35 5.13
N LEU A 78 2.23 4.82 4.54
CA LEU A 78 1.41 3.73 5.05
C LEU A 78 1.36 2.58 4.04
N GLU A 79 1.17 1.37 4.55
CA GLU A 79 0.80 0.21 3.73
C GLU A 79 -0.57 0.46 3.05
N ASP A 80 -0.74 -0.02 1.81
CA ASP A 80 -1.99 0.16 1.07
C ASP A 80 -3.04 -0.86 1.51
N PHE A 81 -4.30 -0.41 1.65
CA PHE A 81 -5.41 -1.29 2.00
C PHE A 81 -5.97 -2.06 0.81
N ASP A 82 -5.77 -1.55 -0.40
CA ASP A 82 -6.31 -2.17 -1.60
C ASP A 82 -5.47 -3.42 -1.94
N PRO A 83 -6.08 -4.64 -1.93
CA PRO A 83 -5.39 -5.87 -2.30
C PRO A 83 -4.75 -5.81 -3.68
N TYR A 84 -5.25 -4.96 -4.59
CA TYR A 84 -4.61 -4.70 -5.87
C TYR A 84 -3.13 -4.31 -5.71
N TYR A 85 -2.81 -3.45 -4.73
CA TYR A 85 -1.45 -2.95 -4.50
C TYR A 85 -0.57 -3.88 -3.65
N HIS A 86 -1.05 -5.05 -3.21
CA HIS A 86 -0.26 -5.93 -2.32
C HIS A 86 1.11 -6.32 -2.89
N ASP A 87 1.21 -6.45 -4.21
CA ASP A 87 2.44 -6.80 -4.92
C ASP A 87 2.92 -5.68 -5.84
N HIS A 88 2.56 -4.44 -5.50
CA HIS A 88 3.09 -3.27 -6.14
C HIS A 88 4.07 -2.61 -5.19
N LYS A 89 5.21 -2.15 -5.71
CA LYS A 89 6.12 -1.28 -4.97
C LYS A 89 5.46 0.11 -4.83
N THR A 90 4.47 0.20 -3.96
CA THR A 90 3.61 1.36 -3.74
C THR A 90 3.38 1.52 -2.23
N PHE A 91 3.30 2.77 -1.79
CA PHE A 91 2.83 3.10 -0.46
C PHE A 91 1.73 4.17 -0.57
N MET A 92 0.82 4.14 0.40
CA MET A 92 -0.27 5.10 0.51
C MET A 92 0.12 6.22 1.48
N VAL A 93 -0.39 7.42 1.27
CA VAL A 93 -0.29 8.54 2.21
C VAL A 93 -1.66 9.18 2.33
N LEU A 94 -2.01 9.62 3.53
CA LEU A 94 -3.29 10.27 3.83
C LEU A 94 -3.05 11.70 4.34
N ASN A 95 -3.87 12.65 3.90
CA ASN A 95 -3.90 13.99 4.49
C ASN A 95 -4.89 14.07 5.67
N GLU A 96 -5.05 15.25 6.27
CA GLU A 96 -5.96 15.50 7.40
C GLU A 96 -7.42 15.18 7.06
N ARG A 97 -7.82 15.39 5.80
CA ARG A 97 -9.17 15.07 5.30
C ARG A 97 -9.35 13.58 4.96
N ARG A 98 -8.33 12.75 5.20
CA ARG A 98 -8.23 11.33 4.84
C ARG A 98 -8.27 11.06 3.35
N THR A 99 -7.79 11.98 2.53
CA THR A 99 -7.67 11.80 1.09
C THR A 99 -6.53 10.84 0.76
N ILE A 100 -6.80 9.85 -0.08
CA ILE A 100 -5.84 8.81 -0.51
C ILE A 100 -4.88 9.37 -1.57
N PHE A 101 -3.58 9.28 -1.29
CA PHE A 101 -2.51 9.51 -2.25
C PHE A 101 -1.64 8.25 -2.34
N ARG A 102 -1.17 7.92 -3.55
CA ARG A 102 -0.32 6.75 -3.77
C ARG A 102 0.96 7.15 -4.47
N PHE A 103 2.07 6.60 -3.98
CA PHE A 103 3.40 6.87 -4.50
C PHE A 103 4.16 5.56 -4.69
N THR A 104 5.01 5.48 -5.71
CA THR A 104 5.86 4.31 -5.90
C THR A 104 6.97 4.25 -4.84
N ALA A 105 7.25 3.06 -4.31
CA ALA A 105 8.39 2.79 -3.46
C ALA A 105 9.72 2.64 -4.24
N MET A 106 9.71 2.83 -5.57
CA MET A 106 10.95 2.87 -6.34
C MET A 106 11.77 4.14 -6.03
N PRO A 107 13.11 4.05 -6.06
CA PRO A 107 13.96 5.22 -5.88
C PRO A 107 13.80 6.18 -7.06
N ALA A 108 13.35 7.40 -6.79
CA ALA A 108 13.34 8.46 -7.80
C ALA A 108 14.76 9.01 -7.98
N LEU A 109 15.15 9.31 -9.23
CA LEU A 109 16.52 9.75 -9.56
C LEU A 109 17.61 8.82 -8.99
N PHE A 110 17.30 7.54 -8.83
CA PHE A 110 18.16 6.50 -8.21
C PHE A 110 18.53 6.69 -6.73
N ILE A 111 18.25 7.85 -6.10
CA ILE A 111 18.66 8.16 -4.72
C ILE A 111 17.51 8.49 -3.77
N LEU A 112 16.35 8.90 -4.28
CA LEU A 112 15.19 9.32 -3.47
C LEU A 112 14.22 8.15 -3.27
N GLY A 113 14.62 7.20 -2.42
CA GLY A 113 13.76 6.10 -1.96
C GLY A 113 12.55 6.56 -1.13
N PRO A 114 11.60 5.66 -0.82
CA PRO A 114 10.37 5.96 -0.06
C PRO A 114 10.65 6.44 1.36
N PHE A 115 11.81 6.09 1.93
CA PHE A 115 12.23 6.46 3.28
C PHE A 115 13.12 7.72 3.32
N ASN A 116 13.38 8.34 2.17
CA ASN A 116 14.23 9.52 2.12
C ASN A 116 13.52 10.73 2.77
N PRO A 117 14.15 11.43 3.75
CA PRO A 117 13.52 12.55 4.44
C PRO A 117 13.08 13.70 3.54
N VAL A 118 13.88 14.03 2.50
CA VAL A 118 13.55 15.08 1.53
C VAL A 118 12.29 14.70 0.75
N ARG A 119 12.21 13.45 0.29
CA ARG A 119 11.02 12.93 -0.40
C ARG A 119 9.79 12.95 0.50
N LYS A 120 9.93 12.55 1.77
CA LYS A 120 8.84 12.62 2.76
C LYS A 120 8.35 14.05 2.95
N ALA A 121 9.25 15.01 3.12
CA ALA A 121 8.90 16.42 3.26
C ALA A 121 8.17 16.97 2.02
N ALA A 122 8.68 16.66 0.82
CA ALA A 122 8.04 17.06 -0.43
C ALA A 122 6.62 16.49 -0.57
N ILE A 123 6.42 15.22 -0.22
CA ILE A 123 5.08 14.60 -0.23
C ILE A 123 4.16 15.28 0.78
N LYS A 124 4.62 15.57 2.00
CA LYS A 124 3.82 16.28 3.01
C LYS A 124 3.35 17.64 2.51
N ILE A 125 4.24 18.41 1.87
CA ILE A 125 3.88 19.71 1.27
C ILE A 125 2.86 19.52 0.14
N LEU A 126 3.06 18.52 -0.73
CA LEU A 126 2.19 18.25 -1.88
C LEU A 126 0.73 17.96 -1.47
N ILE A 127 0.52 17.30 -0.32
CA ILE A 127 -0.80 16.81 0.09
C ILE A 127 -1.47 17.66 1.19
N HIS A 128 -0.88 18.80 1.57
CA HIS A 128 -1.27 19.63 2.72
C HIS A 128 -2.62 20.39 2.56
N SER A 129 -3.54 19.88 1.74
CA SER A 129 -4.85 20.52 1.46
C SER A 129 -5.94 20.17 2.47
#